data_AF-A0A2V6B3G6-F1
#
_entry.id   AF-A0A2V6B3G6-F1
#
_cell.length_a   1.000
_cell.length_b   1.000
_cell.length_c   1.000
_cell.angle_alpha   90.00
_cell.angle_beta   90.00
_cell.angle_gamma   90.00
#
_symmetry.space_group_name_H-M   'P 1'
#
loop_
_entity.id
_entity.type
_entity.pdbx_description
1 polymer ?
#
loop_
_entity_poly.entity_id
_entity_poly.type
_entity_poly.pdbx_seq_one_letter_code
_entity_poly.pdbx_strand_id
1 'polypeptide(L)'
;MEQPTRPLSPEKILDVWEAGRQQHELDRALTLLTAASGLSRDELADLTIGERDARLLRLRKLVLGAGAAGISECPECGERVEFAIDTATIATRPANCLTKLWKPSARRCCKLIRSRKLSSR
;
A
#
# COMPACT_ATOMS: atom_id res chain seq x y z
N MET A 1 12.02 -15.65 2.16
CA MET A 1 11.52 -16.48 1.04
C MET A 1 10.38 -15.70 0.39
N GLU A 2 10.59 -15.17 -0.82
CA GLU A 2 9.54 -14.44 -1.55
C GLU A 2 8.59 -15.47 -2.17
N GLN A 3 7.47 -15.75 -1.51
CA GLN A 3 6.45 -16.69 -2.04
C GLN A 3 5.79 -16.09 -3.29
N PRO A 4 5.54 -16.89 -4.35
CA PRO A 4 5.09 -16.36 -5.63
C PRO A 4 3.60 -16.00 -5.62
N THR A 5 3.27 -14.74 -5.90
CA THR A 5 1.91 -14.36 -6.31
C THR A 5 1.65 -14.85 -7.73
N ARG A 6 0.51 -15.48 -7.97
CA ARG A 6 0.11 -16.05 -9.26
C ARG A 6 -1.01 -15.22 -9.89
N PRO A 7 -1.13 -15.20 -11.23
CA PRO A 7 -2.28 -14.58 -11.88
C PRO A 7 -3.57 -15.31 -11.49
N LEU A 8 -4.69 -14.59 -11.51
CA LEU A 8 -6.03 -15.14 -11.32
C LEU A 8 -6.72 -15.29 -12.68
N SER A 9 -7.54 -16.32 -12.85
CA SER A 9 -8.42 -16.43 -14.01
C SER A 9 -9.54 -15.37 -13.94
N PRO A 10 -10.17 -15.00 -15.07
CA PRO A 10 -11.29 -14.06 -15.09
C PRO A 10 -12.43 -14.44 -14.13
N GLU A 11 -12.79 -15.72 -14.06
CA GLU A 11 -13.84 -16.23 -13.16
C GLU A 11 -13.43 -16.03 -11.71
N LYS A 12 -12.18 -16.35 -11.37
CA LYS A 12 -11.68 -16.19 -10.00
C LYS A 12 -11.59 -14.73 -9.57
N ILE A 13 -11.34 -13.81 -10.50
CA ILE A 13 -11.37 -12.37 -10.25
C ILE A 13 -12.79 -11.94 -9.84
N LEU A 14 -13.81 -12.43 -10.54
CA LEU A 14 -15.21 -12.13 -10.22
C LEU A 14 -15.60 -12.70 -8.85
N ASP A 15 -15.29 -13.98 -8.58
CA ASP A 15 -15.56 -14.62 -7.29
C ASP A 15 -14.98 -13.80 -6.11
N VAL A 16 -13.73 -13.39 -6.24
CA VAL A 16 -13.02 -12.64 -5.19
C VAL A 16 -13.56 -11.23 -5.07
N TRP A 17 -13.92 -10.59 -6.17
CA TRP A 17 -14.54 -9.27 -6.14
C TRP A 17 -15.89 -9.30 -5.42
N GLU A 18 -16.74 -10.29 -5.71
CA GLU A 18 -18.03 -10.46 -5.05
C GLU A 18 -17.87 -10.72 -3.54
N ALA A 19 -16.98 -11.65 -3.17
CA ALA A 19 -16.68 -11.95 -1.77
C ALA A 19 -16.13 -10.73 -1.00
N GLY A 20 -15.36 -9.88 -1.68
CA GLY A 20 -14.71 -8.70 -1.11
C GLY A 20 -15.57 -7.44 -1.03
N ARG A 21 -16.74 -7.39 -1.68
CA ARG A 21 -17.53 -6.14 -1.84
C ARG A 21 -17.91 -5.46 -0.54
N GLN A 22 -18.21 -6.22 0.51
CA GLN A 22 -18.65 -5.71 1.82
C GLN A 22 -17.55 -5.78 2.88
N GLN A 23 -16.33 -6.16 2.50
CA GLN A 23 -15.22 -6.31 3.43
C GLN A 23 -14.52 -4.97 3.66
N HIS A 24 -14.00 -4.80 4.88
CA HIS A 24 -13.06 -3.73 5.18
C HIS A 24 -11.83 -3.84 4.26
N GLU A 25 -11.15 -2.72 3.98
CA GLU A 25 -10.11 -2.64 2.96
C GLU A 25 -8.98 -3.66 3.16
N LEU A 26 -8.56 -3.84 4.41
CA LEU A 26 -7.55 -4.84 4.78
C LEU A 26 -8.02 -6.27 4.55
N ASP A 27 -9.28 -6.57 4.88
CA ASP A 27 -9.83 -7.91 4.69
C ASP A 27 -9.98 -8.24 3.21
N ARG A 28 -10.38 -7.25 2.41
CA ARG A 28 -10.45 -7.38 0.95
C ARG A 28 -9.09 -7.66 0.33
N ALA A 29 -8.04 -6.98 0.82
CA ALA A 29 -6.66 -7.25 0.41
C ALA A 29 -6.23 -8.68 0.76
N LEU A 30 -6.52 -9.15 1.97
CA LEU A 30 -6.20 -10.52 2.39
C LEU A 30 -6.97 -11.58 1.58
N THR A 31 -8.25 -11.34 1.30
CA THR A 31 -9.08 -12.21 0.45
C THR A 31 -8.48 -12.34 -0.95
N LEU A 32 -8.08 -11.22 -1.55
CA LEU A 32 -7.45 -11.21 -2.87
C LEU A 32 -6.10 -11.94 -2.88
N LEU A 33 -5.25 -11.72 -1.88
CA LEU A 33 -3.95 -12.37 -1.78
C LEU A 33 -4.05 -13.86 -1.45
N THR A 34 -5.04 -14.28 -0.67
CA THR A 34 -5.29 -15.70 -0.38
C THR A 34 -5.54 -16.46 -1.68
N ALA A 35 -6.41 -15.92 -2.56
CA ALA A 35 -6.69 -16.50 -3.86
C ALA A 35 -5.46 -16.56 -4.78
N ALA A 36 -4.53 -15.62 -4.65
CA ALA A 36 -3.38 -15.47 -5.55
C ALA A 36 -2.07 -16.13 -5.05
N SER A 37 -1.94 -16.43 -3.76
CA SER A 37 -0.66 -16.89 -3.17
C SER A 37 -0.73 -18.28 -2.53
N GLY A 38 -1.93 -18.81 -2.29
CA GLY A 38 -2.12 -20.08 -1.58
C GLY A 38 -1.72 -20.03 -0.10
N LEU A 39 -1.34 -18.85 0.41
CA LEU A 39 -1.08 -18.60 1.82
C LEU A 39 -2.40 -18.46 2.58
N SER A 40 -2.38 -18.84 3.85
CA SER A 40 -3.49 -18.60 4.76
C SER A 40 -3.67 -17.11 5.06
N ARG A 41 -4.86 -16.75 5.53
CA ARG A 41 -5.18 -15.37 5.93
C ARG A 41 -4.28 -14.86 7.04
N ASP A 42 -3.93 -15.72 8.00
CA ASP A 42 -3.08 -15.37 9.15
C ASP A 42 -1.64 -15.09 8.71
N GLU A 43 -1.07 -15.96 7.84
CA GLU A 43 0.26 -15.71 7.24
C GLU A 43 0.31 -14.39 6.46
N LEU A 44 -0.78 -14.03 5.77
CA LEU A 44 -0.88 -12.78 5.05
C LEU A 44 -1.10 -11.57 5.97
N ALA A 45 -1.74 -11.77 7.12
CA ALA A 45 -1.94 -10.73 8.13
C ALA A 45 -0.65 -10.40 8.88
N ASP A 46 0.24 -11.38 9.04
CA ASP A 46 1.57 -11.22 9.66
C ASP A 46 2.57 -10.46 8.77
N LEU A 47 2.28 -10.31 7.47
CA LEU A 47 3.10 -9.50 6.58
C LEU A 47 3.08 -8.03 6.97
N THR A 48 4.22 -7.36 6.80
CA THR A 48 4.24 -5.89 6.87
C THR A 48 3.33 -5.29 5.79
N ILE A 49 2.83 -4.08 6.01
CA ILE A 49 1.98 -3.37 5.04
C ILE A 49 2.69 -3.29 3.67
N GLY A 50 3.97 -2.93 3.64
CA GLY A 50 4.74 -2.84 2.39
C GLY A 50 4.91 -4.18 1.67
N GLU A 51 5.10 -5.28 2.40
CA GLU A 51 5.17 -6.63 1.82
C GLU A 51 3.85 -7.07 1.20
N ARG A 52 2.74 -6.78 1.87
CA ARG A 52 1.39 -7.04 1.40
C ARG A 52 1.06 -6.20 0.16
N ASP A 53 1.33 -4.90 0.21
CA ASP A 53 1.06 -3.97 -0.89
C ASP A 53 1.91 -4.28 -2.12
N ALA A 54 3.17 -4.68 -1.93
CA ALA A 54 4.03 -5.14 -3.02
C ALA A 54 3.45 -6.38 -3.73
N ARG A 55 2.86 -7.32 -2.97
CA ARG A 55 2.18 -8.50 -3.53
C ARG A 55 0.89 -8.11 -4.26
N LEU A 56 0.10 -7.19 -3.72
CA LEU A 56 -1.10 -6.68 -4.39
C LEU A 56 -0.76 -5.97 -5.71
N LEU A 57 0.28 -5.14 -5.70
CA LEU A 57 0.74 -4.43 -6.90
C LEU A 57 1.26 -5.40 -7.97
N ARG A 58 1.97 -6.46 -7.55
CA ARG A 58 2.41 -7.55 -8.43
C ARG A 58 1.22 -8.31 -9.04
N LEU A 59 0.21 -8.63 -8.24
CA LEU A 59 -1.02 -9.24 -8.73
C LEU A 59 -1.77 -8.34 -9.71
N ARG A 60 -1.92 -7.05 -9.38
CA ARG A 60 -2.52 -6.04 -10.28
C ARG A 60 -1.79 -6.01 -11.62
N LYS A 61 -0.45 -6.05 -11.63
CA LYS A 61 0.34 -6.14 -12.86
C LYS A 61 0.07 -7.42 -13.67
N LEU A 62 -0.06 -8.56 -13.00
CA LEU A 62 -0.33 -9.84 -13.65
C LEU A 62 -1.73 -9.90 -14.29
N VAL A 63 -2.72 -9.24 -13.67
CA VAL A 63 -4.12 -9.28 -14.12
C VAL A 63 -4.46 -8.15 -15.10
N LEU A 64 -3.95 -6.94 -14.87
CA LEU A 64 -4.32 -5.73 -15.62
C LEU A 64 -3.19 -5.17 -16.48
N GLY A 65 -1.99 -5.76 -16.43
CA GLY A 65 -0.81 -5.27 -17.12
C GLY A 65 -0.02 -4.22 -16.32
N ALA A 66 1.13 -3.81 -16.88
CA ALA A 66 2.09 -2.95 -16.19
C ALA A 66 1.66 -1.48 -16.07
N GLY A 67 0.70 -1.02 -16.88
CA GLY A 67 0.26 0.38 -16.92
C GLY A 67 -0.79 0.73 -15.86
N ALA A 68 -0.68 1.93 -15.32
CA ALA A 68 -1.67 2.56 -14.47
C ALA A 68 -2.04 3.94 -15.02
N ALA A 69 -3.33 4.21 -15.20
CA ALA A 69 -3.80 5.56 -15.46
C ALA A 69 -3.85 6.33 -14.13
N GLY A 70 -3.32 7.56 -14.14
CA GLY A 70 -3.34 8.49 -13.03
C GLY A 70 -4.00 9.79 -13.44
N ILE A 71 -4.57 10.48 -12.45
CA ILE A 71 -5.12 11.84 -12.60
C ILE A 71 -4.49 12.68 -11.50
N SER A 72 -4.04 13.88 -11.86
CA SER A 72 -3.54 14.88 -10.91
C SER A 72 -4.10 16.26 -11.25
N GLU A 73 -4.14 17.13 -10.27
CA GLU A 73 -4.51 18.53 -10.47
C GLU A 73 -3.24 19.38 -10.54
N CYS A 74 -3.18 20.26 -11.54
CA CYS A 74 -2.11 21.24 -11.63
C CYS A 74 -2.23 22.23 -10.46
N PRO A 75 -1.21 22.42 -9.60
CA PRO A 75 -1.29 23.34 -8.47
C PRO A 75 -1.39 24.82 -8.89
N GLU A 76 -1.00 25.16 -10.13
CA GLU A 76 -1.00 26.53 -10.63
C GLU A 76 -2.34 26.95 -11.25
N CYS A 77 -2.98 26.07 -12.04
CA CYS A 77 -4.21 26.40 -12.77
C CYS A 77 -5.42 25.55 -12.40
N GLY A 78 -5.26 24.49 -11.60
CA GLY A 78 -6.35 23.59 -11.20
C GLY A 78 -6.81 22.60 -12.28
N GLU A 79 -6.19 22.62 -13.47
CA GLU A 79 -6.57 21.73 -14.56
C GLU A 79 -6.26 20.26 -14.23
N ARG A 80 -7.15 19.35 -14.67
CA ARG A 80 -6.97 17.90 -14.47
C ARG A 80 -6.09 17.34 -15.58
N VAL A 81 -4.95 16.77 -15.18
CA VAL A 81 -4.00 16.14 -16.10
C VAL A 81 -4.08 14.63 -15.96
N GLU A 82 -4.35 13.96 -17.07
CA GLU A 82 -4.29 12.50 -17.20
C GLU A 82 -2.89 12.06 -17.62
N PHE A 83 -2.39 10.99 -17.01
CA PHE A 83 -1.08 10.44 -17.35
C PHE A 83 -1.02 8.93 -17.10
N ALA A 84 -0.06 8.26 -17.73
CA ALA A 84 0.22 6.85 -17.50
C ALA A 84 1.46 6.68 -16.62
N ILE A 85 1.42 5.70 -15.72
CA ILE A 85 2.52 5.33 -14.83
C ILE A 85 2.79 3.84 -15.01
N ASP A 86 4.07 3.44 -15.08
CA ASP A 86 4.44 2.04 -14.94
C ASP A 86 4.35 1.64 -13.45
N THR A 87 3.59 0.59 -13.16
CA THR A 87 3.49 -0.02 -11.82
C THR A 87 4.85 -0.36 -11.21
N ALA A 88 5.87 -0.65 -12.02
CA ALA A 88 7.24 -0.86 -11.55
C ALA A 88 7.83 0.38 -10.87
N THR A 89 7.50 1.58 -11.34
CA THR A 89 7.94 2.85 -10.71
C THR A 89 7.36 3.00 -9.31
N ILE A 90 6.09 2.58 -9.10
CA ILE A 90 5.43 2.61 -7.79
C ILE A 90 5.99 1.51 -6.88
N ALA A 91 6.32 0.34 -7.44
CA ALA A 91 6.89 -0.79 -6.71
C ALA A 91 8.33 -0.55 -6.24
N THR A 92 8.96 0.58 -6.61
CA THR A 92 10.31 0.89 -6.17
C THR A 92 10.33 1.11 -4.67
N ARG A 93 10.96 0.17 -3.95
CA ARG A 93 11.34 0.41 -2.57
C ARG A 93 12.44 1.47 -2.62
N PRO A 94 12.27 2.65 -2.01
CA PRO A 94 13.34 3.63 -2.00
C PRO A 94 14.58 2.98 -1.38
N ALA A 95 15.68 2.97 -2.13
CA ALA A 95 16.91 2.26 -1.78
C ALA A 95 17.52 2.72 -0.43
N ASN A 96 17.02 3.83 0.13
CA ASN A 96 17.32 4.25 1.48
C ASN A 96 16.33 5.34 1.90
N CYS A 97 15.37 5.03 2.77
CA CYS A 97 14.58 6.07 3.42
C CYS A 97 13.99 5.64 4.78
N LEU A 98 14.80 4.99 5.63
CA LEU A 98 14.42 4.77 7.03
C LEU A 98 15.22 5.62 8.04
N THR A 99 16.11 6.53 7.61
CA THR A 99 16.84 7.39 8.57
C THR A 99 17.17 8.83 8.14
N LYS A 100 16.93 9.30 6.90
CA LYS A 100 17.51 10.60 6.46
C LYS A 100 16.63 11.63 5.72
N LEU A 101 15.32 11.41 5.53
CA LEU A 101 14.47 12.40 4.83
C LEU A 101 13.24 12.91 5.60
N TRP A 102 13.09 12.53 6.88
CA TRP A 102 12.33 13.39 7.80
C TRP A 102 13.18 14.64 8.08
N LYS A 103 12.97 15.73 7.31
CA LYS A 103 13.45 17.07 7.66
C LYS A 103 12.32 17.83 8.37
N PRO A 104 12.40 18.05 9.70
CA PRO A 104 11.41 18.81 10.46
C PRO A 104 11.69 20.32 10.39
N SER A 105 11.74 20.93 9.20
CA SER A 105 11.76 22.39 9.09
C SER A 105 10.36 23.03 9.09
N ALA A 106 9.29 22.23 9.00
CA ALA A 106 7.98 22.65 9.50
C ALA A 106 7.94 22.41 11.02
N ARG A 107 8.25 23.48 11.75
CA ARG A 107 8.47 23.56 13.19
C ARG A 107 7.35 22.92 14.03
N ARG A 108 7.75 22.04 14.95
CA ARG A 108 7.33 21.86 16.35
C ARG A 108 7.22 20.38 16.69
N CYS A 109 8.39 19.82 16.97
CA CYS A 109 8.57 18.56 17.67
C CYS A 109 7.95 18.66 19.07
N CYS A 110 7.05 17.73 19.39
CA CYS A 110 6.91 17.11 20.70
C CYS A 110 7.24 17.98 21.93
N LYS A 111 6.23 18.65 22.51
CA LYS A 111 6.31 19.20 23.89
C LYS A 111 5.31 18.61 24.87
N LEU A 112 4.57 17.54 24.52
CA LEU A 112 3.55 16.99 25.42
C LEU A 112 3.61 15.46 25.49
N ILE A 113 4.77 14.91 25.87
CA ILE A 113 4.81 13.62 26.57
C ILE A 113 5.50 13.86 27.91
N ARG A 114 4.64 14.05 28.91
CA ARG A 114 4.84 14.00 30.37
C ARG A 114 6.28 13.75 30.86
N SER A 115 6.85 14.73 31.54
CA SER A 115 7.70 14.49 32.73
C SER A 115 7.95 15.79 33.51
N ARG A 116 7.17 16.00 34.58
CA ARG A 116 7.58 16.53 35.90
C ARG A 116 6.36 16.95 36.70
N LYS A 117 5.92 16.07 37.61
CA LYS A 117 5.38 16.52 38.90
C LYS A 117 6.55 16.65 39.89
N LEU A 118 6.41 17.61 40.80
CA LEU A 118 7.09 17.83 42.08
C LEU A 118 8.43 18.60 42.04
N SER A 119 8.36 19.90 42.34
CA SER A 119 8.87 20.44 43.62
C SER A 119 8.49 21.92 43.74
N SER A 120 7.52 22.22 44.60
CA SER A 120 7.27 23.56 45.12
C SER A 120 7.83 23.63 46.55
N ARG A 121 8.89 24.40 46.73
CA ARG A 121 9.24 25.13 47.95
C ARG A 121 9.85 26.45 47.53
#